data_AF-Q70GC4-F1
#
_entry.id   AF-Q70GC4-F1
#
_cell.length_a   1.000
_cell.length_b   1.000
_cell.length_c   1.000
_cell.angle_alpha   90.00
_cell.angle_beta   90.00
_cell.angle_gamma   90.00
#
_symmetry.space_group_name_H-M   'P 1'
#
loop_
_entity.id
_entity.type
_entity.pdbx_description
1 polymer ?
#
loop_
_entity_poly.entity_id
_entity_poly.type
_entity_poly.pdbx_seq_one_letter_code
_entity_poly.pdbx_strand_id
1 'polypeptide(L)'
;KPDLALRVGSLAASTDLADTLAGFLAAAGRINVAFRAAGVPTIGVSHGTVNGCQTEHGVTMAGFDHEFSLSALFAAECSAFMLGHIHKFQMWEREGRMVGYPGSIGRFHYGELGDKGFLSWDISASDARAALIPTPSREMVSVAFDGPPNAAELEVLAAASAGKFVRIRWQIDEEHKQLVDRKAIEAMFSTAAGL
;
A
#
# COMPACT_ATOMS: atom_id res chain seq x y z
N LYS A 1 14.41 15.55 5.49
CA LYS A 1 13.65 16.05 4.32
C LYS A 1 13.12 17.48 4.51
N PRO A 2 12.31 17.80 5.56
CA PRO A 2 11.78 19.17 5.73
C PRO A 2 12.87 20.23 5.91
N ASP A 3 13.93 19.96 6.69
CA ASP A 3 15.05 20.90 6.88
C ASP A 3 15.86 21.16 5.60
N LEU A 4 15.95 20.16 4.72
CA LEU A 4 16.62 20.30 3.43
C LEU A 4 15.74 21.11 2.46
N ALA A 5 14.44 20.80 2.41
CA ALA A 5 13.47 21.53 1.61
C ALA A 5 13.40 23.02 2.00
N LEU A 6 13.54 23.35 3.28
CA LEU A 6 13.64 24.73 3.76
C LEU A 6 14.87 25.49 3.26
N ARG A 7 15.95 24.78 2.89
CA ARG A 7 17.23 25.39 2.47
C ARG A 7 17.40 25.46 0.95
N VAL A 8 16.98 24.42 0.24
CA VAL A 8 17.23 24.28 -1.22
C VAL A 8 15.95 24.26 -2.06
N GLY A 9 14.78 24.37 -1.42
CA GLY A 9 13.49 24.18 -2.07
C GLY A 9 13.09 22.71 -2.12
N SER A 10 11.79 22.43 -2.16
CA SER A 10 11.24 21.07 -2.12
C SER A 10 11.73 20.20 -3.28
N LEU A 11 11.78 20.77 -4.49
CA LEU A 11 12.21 20.06 -5.70
C LEU A 11 13.69 19.64 -5.65
N ALA A 12 14.59 20.55 -5.29
CA ALA A 12 16.01 20.21 -5.18
C ALA A 12 16.25 19.21 -4.03
N ALA A 13 15.58 19.42 -2.89
CA ALA A 13 15.68 18.51 -1.75
C ALA A 13 15.23 17.08 -2.09
N SER A 14 14.20 16.92 -2.93
CA SER A 14 13.78 15.60 -3.41
C SER A 14 14.76 14.99 -4.41
N THR A 15 15.21 15.76 -5.40
CA THR A 15 16.04 15.23 -6.49
C THR A 15 17.44 14.88 -5.98
N ASP A 16 18.08 15.76 -5.21
CA ASP A 16 19.42 15.53 -4.68
C ASP A 16 19.46 14.33 -3.73
N LEU A 17 18.39 14.14 -2.94
CA LEU A 17 18.25 12.99 -2.07
C LEU A 17 18.10 11.69 -2.89
N ALA A 18 17.23 11.70 -3.90
CA ALA A 18 17.02 10.54 -4.77
C ALA A 18 18.32 10.15 -5.50
N ASP A 19 19.06 11.12 -6.02
CA ASP A 19 20.35 10.89 -6.70
C ASP A 19 21.41 10.35 -5.74
N THR A 20 21.49 10.91 -4.53
CA THR A 20 22.40 10.45 -3.48
C THR A 20 22.08 9.00 -3.08
N LEU A 21 20.81 8.67 -2.88
CA LEU A 21 20.35 7.33 -2.56
C LEU A 21 20.65 6.36 -3.71
N ALA A 22 20.39 6.74 -4.95
CA ALA A 22 20.72 5.93 -6.13
C ALA A 22 22.22 5.64 -6.22
N GLY A 23 23.07 6.65 -5.98
CA GLY A 23 24.53 6.49 -5.95
C GLY A 23 24.99 5.53 -4.86
N PHE A 24 24.42 5.65 -3.65
CA PHE A 24 24.70 4.74 -2.54
C PHE A 24 24.28 3.30 -2.85
N LEU A 25 23.05 3.10 -3.35
CA LEU A 25 22.53 1.78 -3.70
C LEU A 25 23.39 1.11 -4.78
N ALA A 26 23.74 1.83 -5.85
CA ALA A 26 24.63 1.31 -6.89
C ALA A 26 26.04 0.96 -6.33
N ALA A 27 26.53 1.71 -5.36
CA ALA A 27 27.80 1.40 -4.70
C ALA A 27 27.72 0.13 -3.84
N ALA A 28 26.65 0.00 -3.05
CA ALA A 28 26.36 -1.22 -2.29
C ALA A 28 26.19 -2.43 -3.21
N GLY A 29 25.59 -2.23 -4.39
CA GLY A 29 25.38 -3.29 -5.37
C GLY A 29 26.66 -3.98 -5.83
N ARG A 30 27.75 -3.23 -6.00
CA ARG A 30 29.07 -3.83 -6.33
C ARG A 30 29.54 -4.84 -5.28
N ILE A 31 29.26 -4.56 -4.00
CA ILE A 31 29.61 -5.44 -2.89
C ILE A 31 28.65 -6.65 -2.85
N ASN A 32 27.36 -6.41 -3.05
CA ASN A 32 26.34 -7.45 -3.05
C ASN A 32 26.53 -8.47 -4.18
N VAL A 33 27.05 -8.05 -5.34
CA VAL A 33 27.46 -8.98 -6.42
C VAL A 33 28.57 -9.93 -5.96
N ALA A 34 29.57 -9.42 -5.22
CA ALA A 34 30.64 -10.27 -4.69
C ALA A 34 30.10 -11.28 -3.66
N PHE A 35 29.18 -10.86 -2.78
CA PHE A 35 28.49 -11.77 -1.87
C PHE A 35 27.68 -12.84 -2.61
N ARG A 36 26.93 -12.46 -3.64
CA ARG A 36 26.16 -13.40 -4.47
C ARG A 36 27.07 -14.44 -5.12
N ALA A 37 28.21 -14.02 -5.68
CA ALA A 37 29.20 -14.93 -6.27
C ALA A 37 29.81 -15.90 -5.24
N ALA A 38 29.87 -15.49 -3.96
CA ALA A 38 30.27 -16.34 -2.84
C ALA A 38 29.12 -17.18 -2.26
N GLY A 39 27.93 -17.17 -2.86
CA GLY A 39 26.76 -17.92 -2.39
C GLY A 39 26.07 -17.30 -1.17
N VAL A 40 26.33 -16.03 -0.85
CA VAL A 40 25.75 -15.33 0.30
C VAL A 40 24.59 -14.43 -0.16
N PRO A 41 23.35 -14.67 0.31
CA PRO A 41 22.24 -13.78 0.04
C PRO A 41 22.37 -12.44 0.75
N THR A 42 21.86 -11.38 0.13
CA THR A 42 21.84 -10.03 0.72
C THR A 42 20.44 -9.46 0.69
N ILE A 43 20.08 -8.73 1.76
CA ILE A 43 18.76 -8.14 1.94
C ILE A 43 18.91 -6.65 2.17
N GLY A 44 18.23 -5.86 1.33
CA GLY A 44 18.03 -4.43 1.57
C GLY A 44 16.77 -4.20 2.39
N VAL A 45 16.80 -3.29 3.36
CA VAL A 45 15.62 -2.90 4.14
C VAL A 45 15.52 -1.38 4.17
N SER A 46 14.33 -0.85 3.88
CA SER A 46 14.09 0.59 4.00
C SER A 46 12.62 0.90 4.24
N HIS A 47 12.34 2.18 4.52
CA HIS A 47 11.00 2.70 4.70
C HIS A 47 10.88 4.01 3.93
N GLY A 48 10.11 4.00 2.85
CA GLY A 48 9.97 5.15 1.98
C GLY A 48 9.09 4.83 0.78
N THR A 49 8.98 5.80 -0.13
CA THR A 49 8.07 5.72 -1.28
C THR A 49 8.82 5.38 -2.56
N VAL A 50 8.32 4.37 -3.28
CA VAL A 50 8.79 4.03 -4.63
C VAL A 50 7.94 4.77 -5.66
N ASN A 51 8.58 5.43 -6.62
CA ASN A 51 7.87 6.10 -7.71
C ASN A 51 6.92 5.14 -8.44
N GLY A 52 5.66 5.54 -8.59
CA GLY A 52 4.63 4.76 -9.27
C GLY A 52 4.01 3.64 -8.44
N CYS A 53 4.34 3.50 -7.15
CA CYS A 53 3.61 2.59 -6.27
C CYS A 53 2.16 3.04 -6.07
N GLN A 54 1.28 2.11 -5.73
CA GLN A 54 -0.12 2.38 -5.47
C GLN A 54 -0.40 2.53 -3.98
N THR A 55 -1.25 3.48 -3.61
CA THR A 55 -1.79 3.59 -2.25
C THR A 55 -2.76 2.46 -1.95
N GLU A 56 -3.16 2.32 -0.69
CA GLU A 56 -4.20 1.39 -0.25
C GLU A 56 -5.57 1.64 -0.88
N HIS A 57 -5.82 2.82 -1.46
CA HIS A 57 -7.03 3.11 -2.25
C HIS A 57 -6.84 2.94 -3.76
N GLY A 58 -5.68 2.42 -4.20
CA GLY A 58 -5.39 2.17 -5.62
C GLY A 58 -4.96 3.40 -6.42
N VAL A 59 -4.72 4.54 -5.76
CA VAL A 59 -4.19 5.74 -6.42
C VAL A 59 -2.70 5.55 -6.66
N THR A 60 -2.24 5.70 -7.90
CA THR A 60 -0.82 5.73 -8.23
C THR A 60 -0.20 6.98 -7.64
N MET A 61 0.84 6.81 -6.83
CA MET A 61 1.61 7.92 -6.32
C MET A 61 2.45 8.53 -7.45
N ALA A 62 2.20 9.82 -7.70
CA ALA A 62 2.94 10.64 -8.63
C ALA A 62 3.42 11.92 -7.90
N GLY A 63 4.64 12.35 -8.16
CA GLY A 63 5.21 13.56 -7.58
C GLY A 63 6.68 13.42 -7.24
N PHE A 64 7.25 14.47 -6.66
CA PHE A 64 8.68 14.54 -6.32
C PHE A 64 8.98 14.00 -4.91
N ASP A 65 7.98 13.62 -4.12
CA ASP A 65 8.22 13.13 -2.75
C ASP A 65 8.70 11.66 -2.69
N HIS A 66 9.03 11.06 -3.83
CA HIS A 66 9.46 9.67 -3.93
C HIS A 66 10.97 9.54 -3.64
N GLU A 67 11.32 8.65 -2.73
CA GLU A 67 12.70 8.46 -2.28
C GLU A 67 13.43 7.42 -3.11
N PHE A 68 12.67 6.52 -3.74
CA PHE A 68 13.20 5.40 -4.49
C PHE A 68 12.64 5.32 -5.90
N SER A 69 13.48 4.87 -6.83
CA SER A 69 13.06 4.28 -8.09
C SER A 69 13.32 2.77 -8.07
N LEU A 70 12.52 1.99 -8.80
CA LEU A 70 12.78 0.55 -8.94
C LEU A 70 14.16 0.28 -9.52
N SER A 71 14.62 1.10 -10.47
CA SER A 71 15.97 0.98 -11.04
C SER A 71 17.06 1.14 -9.98
N ALA A 72 16.95 2.12 -9.09
CA ALA A 72 17.90 2.32 -8.00
C ALA A 72 17.87 1.17 -6.98
N LEU A 73 16.68 0.67 -6.63
CA LEU A 73 16.54 -0.47 -5.72
C LEU A 73 17.14 -1.76 -6.30
N PHE A 74 16.91 -2.04 -7.58
CA PHE A 74 17.54 -3.19 -8.23
C PHE A 74 19.05 -3.01 -8.46
N ALA A 75 19.53 -1.77 -8.64
CA ALA A 75 20.96 -1.47 -8.70
C ALA A 75 21.69 -1.76 -7.37
N ALA A 76 20.96 -1.91 -6.27
CA ALA A 76 21.49 -2.40 -5.01
C ALA A 76 21.92 -3.87 -5.07
N GLU A 77 21.53 -4.63 -6.11
CA GLU A 77 21.92 -6.04 -6.28
C GLU A 77 21.64 -6.93 -5.05
N CYS A 78 20.64 -6.57 -4.24
CA CYS A 78 20.17 -7.43 -3.17
C CYS A 78 19.39 -8.61 -3.76
N SER A 79 19.43 -9.77 -3.10
CA SER A 79 18.52 -10.90 -3.39
C SER A 79 17.06 -10.47 -3.16
N ALA A 80 16.81 -9.76 -2.05
CA ALA A 80 15.52 -9.16 -1.75
C ALA A 80 15.68 -7.73 -1.22
N PHE A 81 14.72 -6.85 -1.51
CA PHE A 81 14.61 -5.52 -0.95
C PHE A 81 13.24 -5.35 -0.29
N MET A 82 13.23 -5.28 1.04
CA MET A 82 12.03 -5.22 1.86
C MET A 82 11.71 -3.77 2.23
N LEU A 83 10.53 -3.31 1.84
CA LEU A 83 10.11 -1.93 2.02
C LEU A 83 8.94 -1.82 2.99
N GLY A 84 8.91 -0.76 3.79
CA GLY A 84 7.73 -0.26 4.48
C GLY A 84 7.33 1.12 3.97
N HIS A 85 6.20 1.66 4.47
CA HIS A 85 5.56 2.96 4.18
C HIS A 85 4.23 2.83 3.44
N ILE A 86 4.19 2.00 2.40
CA ILE A 86 3.00 1.82 1.58
C ILE A 86 2.10 0.74 2.20
N HIS A 87 0.84 1.09 2.47
CA HIS A 87 -0.13 0.22 3.14
C HIS A 87 -0.82 -0.81 2.22
N LYS A 88 -0.47 -0.81 0.93
CA LYS A 88 -0.91 -1.80 -0.06
C LYS A 88 0.21 -2.77 -0.39
N PHE A 89 -0.06 -4.07 -0.24
CA PHE A 89 0.82 -5.14 -0.70
C PHE A 89 1.12 -5.01 -2.20
N GLN A 90 2.41 -4.95 -2.54
CA GLN A 90 2.91 -4.84 -3.92
C GLN A 90 4.32 -5.44 -3.99
N MET A 91 4.63 -6.11 -5.11
CA MET A 91 5.96 -6.67 -5.36
C MET A 91 6.39 -6.45 -6.81
N TRP A 92 7.70 -6.38 -6.99
CA TRP A 92 8.36 -6.32 -8.29
C TRP A 92 9.50 -7.33 -8.31
N GLU A 93 9.70 -7.97 -9.45
CA GLU A 93 10.75 -8.97 -9.65
C GLU A 93 11.63 -8.55 -10.82
N ARG A 94 12.93 -8.84 -10.71
CA ARG A 94 13.88 -8.72 -11.81
C ARG A 94 15.04 -9.69 -11.64
N GLU A 95 15.16 -10.61 -12.59
CA GLU A 95 16.28 -11.56 -12.68
C GLU A 95 16.49 -12.36 -11.38
N GLY A 96 15.40 -12.89 -10.81
CA GLY A 96 15.41 -13.70 -9.59
C GLY A 96 15.52 -12.86 -8.30
N ARG A 97 15.56 -11.53 -8.39
CA ARG A 97 15.58 -10.62 -7.24
C ARG A 97 14.22 -9.98 -7.06
N MET A 98 13.89 -9.66 -5.81
CA MET A 98 12.57 -9.12 -5.50
C MET A 98 12.63 -7.82 -4.69
N VAL A 99 11.67 -6.94 -4.94
CA VAL A 99 11.39 -5.74 -4.14
C VAL A 99 9.94 -5.84 -3.67
N GLY A 100 9.63 -5.61 -2.40
CA GLY A 100 8.26 -5.77 -1.93
C GLY A 100 7.86 -4.88 -0.76
N TYR A 101 6.63 -4.37 -0.82
CA TYR A 101 5.89 -3.85 0.32
C TYR A 101 4.93 -4.94 0.83
N PRO A 102 4.94 -5.27 2.14
CA PRO A 102 3.94 -6.17 2.71
C PRO A 102 2.55 -5.52 2.81
N GLY A 103 2.46 -4.20 2.73
CA GLY A 103 1.28 -3.45 3.12
C GLY A 103 1.18 -3.30 4.64
N SER A 104 0.02 -2.86 5.12
CA SER A 104 -0.27 -2.81 6.55
C SER A 104 -0.73 -4.17 7.09
N ILE A 105 -0.51 -4.39 8.39
CA ILE A 105 -1.00 -5.59 9.11
C ILE A 105 -2.51 -5.57 9.33
N GLY A 106 -3.12 -4.37 9.31
CA GLY A 106 -4.54 -4.17 9.50
C GLY A 106 -5.06 -3.03 8.62
N ARG A 107 -6.39 -2.88 8.56
CA ARG A 107 -7.04 -1.75 7.87
C ARG A 107 -7.13 -0.55 8.80
N PHE A 108 -6.72 0.62 8.31
CA PHE A 108 -6.81 1.89 9.03
C PHE A 108 -7.93 2.78 8.47
N HIS A 109 -8.24 2.60 7.20
CA HIS A 109 -9.22 3.36 6.45
C HIS A 109 -10.28 2.43 5.85
N TYR A 110 -11.49 2.97 5.71
CA TYR A 110 -12.53 2.30 4.92
C TYR A 110 -12.20 2.42 3.42
N GLY A 111 -12.53 1.35 2.68
CA GLY A 111 -12.32 1.26 1.23
C GLY A 111 -10.90 0.89 0.81
N GLU A 112 -10.05 0.46 1.75
CA GLU A 112 -8.74 -0.08 1.40
C GLU A 112 -8.86 -1.34 0.53
N LEU A 113 -8.02 -1.44 -0.49
CA LEU A 113 -7.99 -2.53 -1.46
C LEU A 113 -6.99 -3.62 -1.06
N GLY A 114 -7.26 -4.84 -1.49
CA GLY A 114 -6.40 -6.02 -1.29
C GLY A 114 -6.38 -6.55 0.14
N ASP A 115 -5.67 -7.65 0.33
CA ASP A 115 -5.48 -8.28 1.63
C ASP A 115 -4.44 -7.54 2.47
N LYS A 116 -4.53 -7.70 3.79
CA LYS A 116 -3.60 -7.15 4.78
C LYS A 116 -2.80 -8.26 5.42
N GLY A 117 -1.51 -8.04 5.64
CA GLY A 117 -0.65 -9.15 6.03
C GLY A 117 0.82 -8.78 6.20
N PHE A 118 1.63 -9.82 6.12
CA PHE A 118 3.08 -9.74 6.06
C PHE A 118 3.60 -10.65 4.95
N LEU A 119 4.84 -10.43 4.51
CA LEU A 119 5.48 -11.28 3.51
C LEU A 119 6.30 -12.39 4.18
N SER A 120 6.01 -13.63 3.80
CA SER A 120 6.88 -14.77 4.06
C SER A 120 7.88 -14.88 2.91
N TRP A 121 9.17 -14.79 3.21
CA TRP A 121 10.24 -14.77 2.22
C TRP A 121 11.03 -16.08 2.24
N ASP A 122 11.37 -16.57 1.05
CA ASP A 122 12.39 -17.61 0.81
C ASP A 122 13.50 -16.98 -0.05
N ILE A 123 14.72 -16.95 0.46
CA ILE A 123 15.80 -16.14 -0.11
C ILE A 123 17.08 -16.97 -0.19
N SER A 124 17.63 -17.04 -1.40
CA SER A 124 18.96 -17.56 -1.70
C SER A 124 19.82 -16.48 -2.33
N ALA A 125 21.10 -16.77 -2.58
CA ALA A 125 21.99 -15.82 -3.23
C ALA A 125 21.49 -15.42 -4.63
N SER A 126 20.92 -16.38 -5.39
CA SER A 126 20.54 -16.21 -6.80
C SER A 126 19.04 -16.08 -7.07
N ASP A 127 18.19 -16.38 -6.10
CA ASP A 127 16.72 -16.37 -6.24
C ASP A 127 16.07 -15.91 -4.93
N ALA A 128 14.98 -15.16 -5.05
CA ALA A 128 14.12 -14.78 -3.93
C ALA A 128 12.65 -14.94 -4.31
N ARG A 129 11.86 -15.38 -3.35
CA ARG A 129 10.41 -15.57 -3.46
C ARG A 129 9.73 -14.99 -2.23
N ALA A 130 8.56 -14.41 -2.44
CA ALA A 130 7.72 -13.96 -1.33
C ALA A 130 6.25 -14.29 -1.58
N ALA A 131 5.56 -14.63 -0.50
CA ALA A 131 4.11 -14.80 -0.47
C ALA A 131 3.51 -13.90 0.61
N LEU A 132 2.40 -13.22 0.29
CA LEU A 132 1.59 -12.53 1.28
C LEU A 132 0.87 -13.56 2.14
N ILE A 133 1.05 -13.47 3.45
CA ILE A 133 0.29 -14.22 4.44
C ILE A 133 -0.78 -13.29 4.99
N PRO A 134 -2.07 -13.51 4.65
CA PRO A 134 -3.15 -12.66 5.12
C PRO A 134 -3.31 -12.79 6.64
N THR A 135 -3.54 -11.65 7.27
CA THR A 135 -3.95 -11.54 8.67
C THR A 135 -5.47 -11.64 8.78
N PRO A 136 -6.03 -11.93 9.97
CA PRO A 136 -7.47 -11.87 10.19
C PRO A 136 -8.01 -10.42 10.27
N SER A 137 -7.35 -9.47 9.61
CA SER A 137 -7.78 -8.08 9.58
C SER A 137 -9.18 -7.99 8.95
N ARG A 138 -10.15 -7.60 9.77
CA ARG A 138 -11.53 -7.43 9.32
C ARG A 138 -11.64 -6.43 8.18
N GLU A 139 -12.46 -6.73 7.20
CA GLU A 139 -12.73 -5.83 6.08
C GLU A 139 -13.47 -4.55 6.51
N MET A 140 -13.12 -3.44 5.86
CA MET A 140 -13.73 -2.12 6.06
C MET A 140 -14.22 -1.58 4.71
N VAL A 141 -15.53 -1.69 4.45
CA VAL A 141 -16.16 -1.36 3.17
C VAL A 141 -16.69 0.07 3.19
N SER A 142 -16.39 0.87 2.16
CA SER A 142 -16.98 2.20 1.99
C SER A 142 -17.78 2.27 0.71
N VAL A 143 -19.03 2.72 0.79
CA VAL A 143 -19.86 3.04 -0.38
C VAL A 143 -20.33 4.48 -0.26
N ALA A 144 -20.42 5.17 -1.40
CA ALA A 144 -20.93 6.54 -1.50
C ALA A 144 -22.04 6.58 -2.55
N PHE A 145 -23.17 7.18 -2.19
CA PHE A 145 -24.30 7.44 -3.06
C PHE A 145 -24.37 8.94 -3.38
N ASP A 146 -24.57 9.26 -4.67
CA ASP A 146 -24.92 10.61 -5.10
C ASP A 146 -26.45 10.69 -5.22
N GLY A 147 -27.10 11.23 -4.19
CA GLY A 147 -28.53 11.10 -3.95
C GLY A 147 -28.88 10.11 -2.82
N PRO A 148 -30.19 9.88 -2.58
CA PRO A 148 -30.64 8.95 -1.55
C PRO A 148 -30.17 7.52 -1.88
N PRO A 149 -29.68 6.74 -0.89
CA PRO A 149 -29.23 5.38 -1.12
C PRO A 149 -30.29 4.51 -1.78
N ASN A 150 -29.88 3.74 -2.80
CA ASN A 150 -30.75 2.78 -3.46
C ASN A 150 -30.98 1.56 -2.55
N ALA A 151 -32.24 1.23 -2.25
CA ALA A 151 -32.58 0.12 -1.35
C ALA A 151 -32.08 -1.24 -1.84
N ALA A 152 -32.17 -1.54 -3.14
CA ALA A 152 -31.69 -2.80 -3.69
C ALA A 152 -30.16 -2.92 -3.61
N GLU A 153 -29.44 -1.83 -3.84
CA GLU A 153 -27.97 -1.80 -3.66
C GLU A 153 -27.59 -1.96 -2.19
N LEU A 154 -28.34 -1.36 -1.27
CA LEU A 154 -28.15 -1.53 0.17
C LEU A 154 -28.39 -2.96 0.63
N GLU A 155 -29.42 -3.64 0.11
CA GLU A 155 -29.69 -5.05 0.42
C GLU A 155 -28.56 -5.96 -0.05
N VAL A 156 -28.06 -5.76 -1.27
CA VAL A 156 -26.90 -6.50 -1.80
C VAL A 156 -25.66 -6.24 -0.96
N LEU A 157 -25.40 -4.97 -0.62
CA LEU A 157 -24.26 -4.58 0.21
C LEU A 157 -24.35 -5.18 1.62
N ALA A 158 -25.53 -5.16 2.24
CA ALA A 158 -25.77 -5.74 3.56
C ALA A 158 -25.52 -7.25 3.56
N ALA A 159 -26.05 -7.97 2.57
CA ALA A 159 -25.82 -9.41 2.43
C ALA A 159 -24.33 -9.77 2.30
N ALA A 160 -23.53 -8.91 1.64
CA ALA A 160 -22.09 -9.10 1.46
C ALA A 160 -21.22 -8.58 2.62
N SER A 161 -21.82 -7.96 3.65
CA SER A 161 -21.10 -7.24 4.70
C SER A 161 -21.14 -7.89 6.08
N ALA A 162 -21.64 -9.14 6.18
CA ALA A 162 -21.62 -9.89 7.42
C ALA A 162 -20.21 -9.93 8.04
N GLY A 163 -20.10 -9.49 9.29
CA GLY A 163 -18.84 -9.43 10.04
C GLY A 163 -17.84 -8.35 9.58
N LYS A 164 -18.19 -7.49 8.61
CA LYS A 164 -17.35 -6.37 8.12
C LYS A 164 -17.71 -5.07 8.84
N PHE A 165 -16.80 -4.11 8.85
CA PHE A 165 -17.16 -2.71 9.12
C PHE A 165 -17.63 -2.07 7.82
N VAL A 166 -18.77 -1.40 7.85
CA VAL A 166 -19.34 -0.72 6.70
C VAL A 166 -19.36 0.77 6.98
N ARG A 167 -19.17 1.59 5.94
CA ARG A 167 -19.37 3.03 5.98
C ARG A 167 -20.16 3.43 4.75
N ILE A 168 -21.40 3.84 4.98
CA ILE A 168 -22.32 4.31 3.94
C ILE A 168 -22.34 5.83 3.98
N ARG A 169 -22.01 6.45 2.85
CA ARG A 169 -22.09 7.90 2.69
C ARG A 169 -23.12 8.22 1.62
N TRP A 170 -23.84 9.31 1.77
CA TRP A 170 -24.72 9.84 0.74
C TRP A 170 -24.68 11.36 0.78
N GLN A 171 -24.97 11.98 -0.36
CA GLN A 171 -25.15 13.42 -0.49
C GLN A 171 -26.56 13.68 -1.02
N ILE A 172 -27.35 14.44 -0.27
CA ILE A 172 -28.71 14.84 -0.61
C ILE A 172 -28.94 16.28 -0.13
N ASP A 173 -29.81 17.00 -0.81
CA ASP A 173 -30.29 18.30 -0.32
C ASP A 173 -31.10 18.10 0.98
N GLU A 174 -31.07 19.10 1.87
CA GLU A 174 -31.76 19.02 3.16
C GLU A 174 -33.28 18.80 2.99
N GLU A 175 -33.87 19.34 1.92
CA GLU A 175 -35.28 19.16 1.55
C GLU A 175 -35.65 17.70 1.23
N HIS A 176 -34.67 16.83 0.99
CA HIS A 176 -34.86 15.42 0.64
C HIS A 176 -34.44 14.46 1.75
N LYS A 177 -34.07 14.97 2.94
CA LYS A 177 -33.59 14.16 4.07
C LYS A 177 -34.56 13.06 4.51
N GLN A 178 -35.86 13.31 4.40
CA GLN A 178 -36.93 12.35 4.70
C GLN A 178 -36.94 11.13 3.77
N LEU A 179 -36.24 11.17 2.62
CA LEU A 179 -36.12 10.02 1.73
C LEU A 179 -35.19 8.93 2.27
N VAL A 180 -34.41 9.23 3.32
CA VAL A 180 -33.45 8.29 3.91
C VAL A 180 -33.91 7.84 5.28
N ASP A 181 -34.39 6.60 5.36
CA ASP A 181 -34.66 5.94 6.63
C ASP A 181 -33.39 5.29 7.18
N ARG A 182 -32.68 6.02 8.05
CA ARG A 182 -31.45 5.53 8.70
C ARG A 182 -31.69 4.27 9.53
N LYS A 183 -32.84 4.13 10.18
CA LYS A 183 -33.14 2.97 11.02
C LYS A 183 -33.36 1.72 10.16
N ALA A 184 -34.03 1.88 9.02
CA ALA A 184 -34.19 0.79 8.06
C ALA A 184 -32.82 0.35 7.52
N ILE A 185 -31.93 1.29 7.18
CA ILE A 185 -30.55 0.99 6.76
C ILE A 185 -29.80 0.27 7.88
N GLU A 186 -29.79 0.79 9.11
CA GLU A 186 -29.15 0.15 10.27
C GLU A 186 -29.65 -1.29 10.49
N ALA A 187 -30.95 -1.53 10.35
CA ALA A 187 -31.55 -2.85 10.47
C ALA A 187 -31.07 -3.83 9.38
N MET A 188 -30.93 -3.37 8.13
CA MET A 188 -30.39 -4.18 7.02
C MET A 188 -28.98 -4.69 7.34
N PHE A 189 -28.15 -3.85 7.99
CA PHE A 189 -26.75 -4.15 8.31
C PHE A 189 -26.55 -4.76 9.71
N SER A 190 -27.58 -5.35 10.32
CA SER A 190 -27.51 -5.94 11.67
C SER A 190 -26.47 -7.06 11.84
N THR A 191 -26.00 -7.68 10.75
CA THR A 191 -24.95 -8.71 10.77
C THR A 191 -23.54 -8.14 10.55
N ALA A 192 -23.42 -6.85 10.24
CA ALA A 192 -22.13 -6.17 10.14
C ALA A 192 -21.49 -6.03 11.54
N ALA A 193 -20.16 -5.96 11.59
CA ALA A 193 -19.44 -5.69 12.82
C ALA A 193 -19.57 -4.22 13.27
N GLY A 194 -19.91 -3.33 12.35
CA GLY A 194 -20.23 -1.93 12.61
C GLY A 194 -20.65 -1.22 11.32
N LEU A 195 -21.45 -0.16 11.45
CA LEU A 195 -21.99 0.68 10.37
C LEU A 195 -21.67 2.16 10.63
#